data_AF-A0A1V6CJV9-F1
#
_entry.id   AF-A0A1V6CJV9-F1
#
_cell.length_a   1.000
_cell.length_b   1.000
_cell.length_c   1.000
_cell.angle_alpha   90.00
_cell.angle_beta   90.00
_cell.angle_gamma   90.00
#
_symmetry.space_group_name_H-M   'P 1'
#
loop_
_entity.id
_entity.type
_entity.pdbx_description
1 polymer ?
#
loop_
_entity_poly.entity_id
_entity_poly.type
_entity_poly.pdbx_seq_one_letter_code
_entity_poly.pdbx_strand_id
1 'polypeptide(L)'
;MNPKNDPLQIPYRLETPEDVIRAMEENLLCIGKNYQRILLVSKLYPLSFPPAYEAARKEARKDFFRVRKDKIREVSVEFEEIESLNLISGFESIENQVPWLKGILEHRDIFSFIKQMPDSVQKRCRLSSFKSNPSTMVESFTAIRRLLKQELLSYVRSKKTKSVSLDEMKRFIGAYVIFGKSNRDVYEALKLGLNKNSENHIVLYQNACAEILFARIPTFISELIILEPDMIRQKVFSKIAKLDIRPKQCLGLYSYFPMGLPGNKVVPALKKMSQVAMRMAIADDVKTRFHDYIKVMSENIENRQSLYTRLFLNKELEKIQRLYVPRDVMKYHVSYRDVIRATYTEKTTILFYPTKDYMDLFHGTFSSDCVGLDLAQKHLTDPAYFNIRIFKNGRWKGNIYMLDLTDRGILMVDRIQIPRSINAEYMQFFKSLKEVFQEMFSKVDYDEILMPLTISNHDIIQRVFNKFKDGLQKRWINFDTSRWCHFESIVNNKKQEFCVLCKKVKTN
;
A
#
# COMPACT_ATOMS: atom_id res chain seq x y z
N MET A 1 23.28 -19.56 -50.55
CA MET A 1 22.54 -18.44 -49.91
C MET A 1 21.89 -18.99 -48.65
N ASN A 2 22.48 -18.71 -47.48
CA ASN A 2 21.91 -19.11 -46.19
C ASN A 2 20.60 -18.33 -45.94
N PRO A 3 19.59 -18.91 -45.27
CA PRO A 3 18.36 -18.20 -44.93
C PRO A 3 18.75 -16.94 -44.17
N LYS A 4 18.48 -15.78 -44.78
CA LYS A 4 18.89 -14.46 -44.29
C LYS A 4 18.21 -14.22 -42.95
N ASN A 5 19.00 -14.20 -41.87
CA ASN A 5 18.56 -13.62 -40.61
C ASN A 5 18.10 -12.19 -40.90
N ASP A 6 16.89 -11.83 -40.47
CA ASP A 6 16.37 -10.49 -40.63
C ASP A 6 17.15 -9.54 -39.71
N PRO A 7 17.91 -8.55 -40.23
CA PRO A 7 18.73 -7.64 -39.43
C PRO A 7 17.92 -6.81 -38.43
N LEU A 8 16.60 -6.74 -38.60
CA LEU A 8 15.67 -5.99 -37.76
C LEU A 8 15.10 -6.81 -36.59
N GLN A 9 15.31 -8.12 -36.58
CA GLN A 9 14.95 -8.98 -35.46
C GLN A 9 16.08 -9.03 -34.44
N ILE A 10 15.73 -9.32 -33.18
CA ILE A 10 16.73 -9.56 -32.12
C ILE A 10 17.75 -10.58 -32.63
N PRO A 11 19.05 -10.26 -32.61
CA PRO A 11 19.69 -9.22 -31.77
C PRO A 11 19.98 -7.87 -32.45
N TYR A 12 19.34 -7.54 -33.57
CA TYR A 12 19.50 -6.32 -34.38
C TYR A 12 20.86 -6.23 -35.09
N ARG A 13 21.12 -7.12 -36.06
CA ARG A 13 22.43 -7.28 -36.72
C ARG A 13 22.61 -6.31 -37.89
N LEU A 14 23.12 -5.11 -37.63
CA LEU A 14 23.40 -4.10 -38.66
C LEU A 14 24.83 -4.19 -39.17
N GLU A 15 25.17 -5.27 -39.87
CA GLU A 15 26.56 -5.62 -40.21
C GLU A 15 27.03 -4.94 -41.53
N THR A 16 26.10 -4.55 -42.39
CA THR A 16 26.37 -3.92 -43.70
C THR A 16 25.67 -2.57 -43.86
N PRO A 17 26.13 -1.70 -44.80
CA PRO A 17 25.40 -0.48 -45.15
C PRO A 17 23.94 -0.74 -45.56
N GLU A 18 23.66 -1.86 -46.23
CA GLU A 18 22.33 -2.27 -46.63
C GLU A 18 21.44 -2.59 -45.42
N ASP A 19 21.98 -3.24 -44.39
CA ASP A 19 21.25 -3.49 -43.14
C ASP A 19 20.87 -2.17 -42.45
N VAL A 20 21.78 -1.18 -42.48
CA VAL A 20 21.55 0.15 -41.90
C VAL A 20 20.47 0.91 -42.69
N ILE A 21 20.47 0.83 -44.02
CA ILE A 21 19.42 1.44 -44.86
C ILE A 21 18.06 0.82 -44.53
N ARG A 22 17.98 -0.51 -44.45
CA ARG A 22 16.74 -1.19 -44.05
C ARG A 22 16.27 -0.80 -42.65
N ALA A 23 17.19 -0.70 -41.69
CA ALA A 23 16.87 -0.26 -40.33
C ALA A 23 16.39 1.20 -40.29
N MET A 24 16.92 2.05 -41.16
CA MET A 24 16.50 3.44 -41.31
C MET A 24 15.08 3.54 -41.90
N GLU A 25 14.76 2.75 -42.92
CA GLU A 25 13.42 2.68 -43.55
C GLU A 25 12.35 2.25 -42.54
N GLU A 26 12.64 1.23 -41.75
CA GLU A 26 11.74 0.68 -40.72
C GLU A 26 11.83 1.45 -39.39
N ASN A 27 12.68 2.48 -39.32
CA ASN A 27 12.96 3.29 -38.15
C ASN A 27 13.18 2.44 -36.87
N LEU A 28 14.01 1.40 -36.99
CA LEU A 28 14.28 0.44 -35.92
C LEU A 28 14.72 1.18 -34.62
N LEU A 29 14.17 0.80 -33.47
CA LEU A 29 14.44 1.44 -32.17
C LEU A 29 14.24 2.98 -32.12
N CYS A 30 13.58 3.59 -33.12
CA CYS A 30 13.24 5.01 -33.20
C CYS A 30 14.42 5.99 -33.06
N ILE A 31 15.59 5.65 -33.62
CA ILE A 31 16.83 6.44 -33.43
C ILE A 31 16.98 7.63 -34.37
N GLY A 32 16.06 7.78 -35.34
CA GLY A 32 15.89 8.98 -36.16
C GLY A 32 17.13 9.40 -36.93
N LYS A 33 17.53 10.68 -36.82
CA LYS A 33 18.66 11.25 -37.58
C LYS A 33 20.00 10.55 -37.34
N ASN A 34 20.13 9.78 -36.26
CA ASN A 34 21.34 9.01 -35.97
C ASN A 34 21.63 7.93 -37.02
N TYR A 35 20.62 7.46 -37.77
CA TYR A 35 20.82 6.53 -38.88
C TYR A 35 21.78 7.04 -39.95
N GLN A 36 21.72 8.34 -40.26
CA GLN A 36 22.63 8.95 -41.23
C GLN A 36 24.09 8.86 -40.79
N ARG A 37 24.33 8.95 -39.47
CA ARG A 37 25.67 8.81 -38.88
C ARG A 37 26.14 7.36 -38.91
N ILE A 38 25.28 6.40 -38.57
CA ILE A 38 25.57 4.97 -38.67
C ILE A 38 25.93 4.62 -40.14
N LEU A 39 25.13 5.09 -41.09
CA LEU A 39 25.33 4.84 -42.52
C LEU A 39 26.62 5.47 -43.07
N LEU A 40 27.00 6.64 -42.56
CA LEU A 40 28.27 7.27 -42.91
C LEU A 40 29.45 6.42 -42.41
N VAL A 41 29.41 5.99 -41.14
CA VAL A 41 30.46 5.15 -40.56
C VAL A 41 30.54 3.81 -41.30
N SER A 42 29.40 3.20 -41.64
CA SER A 42 29.39 1.90 -42.33
C SER A 42 29.99 1.91 -43.72
N LYS A 43 29.95 3.06 -44.41
CA LYS A 43 30.56 3.23 -45.72
C LYS A 43 32.07 3.49 -45.63
N LEU A 44 32.51 4.17 -44.57
CA LEU A 44 33.92 4.54 -44.37
C LEU A 44 34.74 3.44 -43.70
N TYR A 45 34.13 2.62 -42.85
CA TYR A 45 34.81 1.64 -42.02
C TYR A 45 34.13 0.27 -42.09
N PRO A 46 34.46 -0.56 -43.10
CA PRO A 46 33.97 -1.94 -43.16
C PRO A 46 34.36 -2.74 -41.90
N LEU A 47 33.42 -3.53 -41.39
CA LEU A 47 33.66 -4.35 -40.20
C LEU A 47 34.61 -5.51 -40.51
N SER A 48 35.54 -5.74 -39.59
CA SER A 48 36.33 -6.97 -39.52
C SER A 48 35.81 -7.82 -38.37
N PHE A 49 35.62 -9.11 -38.62
CA PHE A 49 35.06 -10.03 -37.64
C PHE A 49 36.16 -10.88 -37.00
N PRO A 50 36.31 -10.86 -35.67
CA PRO A 50 37.32 -11.69 -35.00
C PRO A 50 36.96 -13.19 -35.10
N PRO A 51 37.96 -14.10 -35.23
CA PRO A 51 37.73 -15.54 -35.34
C PRO A 51 36.80 -16.13 -34.27
N ALA A 52 36.92 -15.65 -33.03
CA ALA A 52 36.08 -16.08 -31.92
C ALA A 52 34.61 -15.71 -32.11
N TYR A 53 34.34 -14.52 -32.64
CA TYR A 53 32.97 -14.08 -32.96
C TYR A 53 32.36 -14.94 -34.07
N GLU A 54 33.15 -15.26 -35.10
CA GLU A 54 32.68 -16.07 -36.23
C GLU A 54 32.33 -17.50 -35.80
N ALA A 55 33.17 -18.10 -34.94
CA ALA A 55 32.99 -19.45 -34.42
C ALA A 55 32.02 -19.56 -33.23
N ALA A 56 31.65 -18.45 -32.60
CA ALA A 56 30.70 -18.45 -31.48
C ALA A 56 29.30 -18.91 -31.90
N ARG A 57 28.58 -19.57 -30.97
CA ARG A 57 27.15 -19.81 -31.12
C ARG A 57 26.42 -18.47 -31.23
N LYS A 58 25.47 -18.38 -32.17
CA LYS A 58 24.73 -17.14 -32.43
C LYS A 58 23.81 -16.72 -31.29
N GLU A 59 23.48 -17.63 -30.37
CA GLU A 59 22.68 -17.38 -29.15
C GLU A 59 23.13 -18.34 -28.03
N ALA A 60 23.12 -17.85 -26.79
CA ALA A 60 23.10 -18.69 -25.59
C ALA A 60 21.96 -18.23 -24.66
N ARG A 61 21.34 -19.18 -23.95
CA ARG A 61 20.19 -18.91 -23.07
C ARG A 61 20.41 -19.49 -21.68
N LYS A 62 20.08 -18.71 -20.65
CA LYS A 62 20.28 -19.15 -19.27
C LYS A 62 19.18 -18.69 -18.33
N ASP A 63 18.75 -19.61 -17.48
CA ASP A 63 17.83 -19.31 -16.38
C ASP A 63 18.58 -18.80 -15.15
N PHE A 64 18.10 -17.69 -14.61
CA PHE A 64 18.55 -17.08 -13.39
C PHE A 64 17.44 -17.14 -12.34
N PHE A 65 17.83 -17.33 -11.07
CA PHE A 65 16.89 -17.53 -9.96
C PHE A 65 17.08 -16.45 -8.90
N ARG A 66 15.98 -15.85 -8.45
CA ARG A 66 15.94 -14.84 -7.39
C ARG A 66 15.07 -15.32 -6.24
N VAL A 67 15.47 -15.05 -5.01
CA VAL A 67 14.61 -15.25 -3.83
C VAL A 67 13.82 -13.97 -3.53
N ARG A 68 12.49 -14.04 -3.53
CA ARG A 68 11.61 -12.98 -3.05
C ARG A 68 11.03 -13.34 -1.68
N LYS A 69 10.94 -12.33 -0.81
CA LYS A 69 10.32 -12.42 0.51
C LYS A 69 9.06 -11.57 0.52
N ASP A 70 7.93 -12.19 0.78
CA ASP A 70 6.67 -11.49 1.05
C ASP A 70 6.65 -11.07 2.53
N LYS A 71 6.44 -9.77 2.78
CA LYS A 71 6.46 -9.20 4.13
C LYS A 71 5.09 -8.66 4.47
N ILE A 72 4.57 -9.03 5.64
CA ILE A 72 3.43 -8.38 6.26
C ILE A 72 3.92 -7.49 7.40
N ARG A 73 3.21 -6.39 7.63
CA ARG A 73 3.46 -5.52 8.79
C ARG A 73 2.46 -5.87 9.88
N GLU A 74 2.96 -6.49 10.94
CA GLU A 74 2.21 -6.69 12.16
C GLU A 74 2.23 -5.41 12.99
N VAL A 75 1.10 -5.11 13.63
CA VAL A 75 0.91 -3.94 14.49
C VAL A 75 0.65 -4.44 15.91
N SER A 76 1.45 -4.00 16.86
CA SER A 76 1.18 -4.18 18.29
C SER A 76 0.79 -2.83 18.90
N VAL A 77 -0.17 -2.84 19.82
CA VAL A 77 -0.59 -1.65 20.58
C VAL A 77 -0.46 -1.98 22.05
N GLU A 78 0.42 -1.26 22.73
CA GLU A 78 0.63 -1.36 24.18
C GLU A 78 -0.01 -0.15 24.86
N PHE A 79 -0.61 -0.36 26.03
CA PHE A 79 -1.27 0.69 26.81
C PHE A 79 -0.52 0.91 28.12
N GLU A 80 -0.35 2.17 28.49
CA GLU A 80 0.37 2.60 29.69
C GLU A 80 -0.48 3.55 30.54
N GLU A 81 -0.29 3.50 31.85
CA GLU A 81 -1.00 4.36 32.82
C GLU A 81 -0.59 5.83 32.67
N ILE A 82 -1.50 6.74 32.99
CA ILE A 82 -1.23 8.18 33.05
C ILE A 82 -1.01 8.57 34.52
N GLU A 83 0.22 8.92 34.87
CA GLU A 83 0.62 9.27 36.24
C GLU A 83 -0.10 10.50 36.82
N SER A 84 -0.63 11.38 35.97
CA SER A 84 -1.23 12.66 36.36
C SER A 84 -2.76 12.62 36.54
N LEU A 85 -3.38 11.44 36.66
CA LEU A 85 -4.83 11.36 36.87
C LEU A 85 -5.18 11.68 38.33
N ASN A 86 -6.21 12.51 38.52
CA ASN A 86 -6.72 12.85 39.84
C ASN A 86 -7.97 12.02 40.16
N LEU A 87 -8.26 11.87 41.45
CA LEU A 87 -9.53 11.29 41.91
C LEU A 87 -10.73 12.06 41.35
N ILE A 88 -11.81 11.33 41.04
CA ILE A 88 -13.04 11.94 40.53
C ILE A 88 -13.96 12.31 41.70
N SER A 89 -14.32 13.59 41.78
CA SER A 89 -15.32 14.06 42.74
C SER A 89 -16.70 13.44 42.46
N GLY A 90 -17.38 12.93 43.49
CA GLY A 90 -18.70 12.31 43.35
C GLY A 90 -18.67 10.93 42.69
N PHE A 91 -17.54 10.21 42.79
CA PHE A 91 -17.38 8.90 42.17
C PHE A 91 -18.43 7.87 42.63
N GLU A 92 -18.87 7.90 43.90
CA GLU A 92 -19.92 7.00 44.39
C GLU A 92 -21.22 7.12 43.56
N SER A 93 -21.65 8.36 43.27
CA SER A 93 -22.79 8.64 42.41
C SER A 93 -22.58 8.15 40.98
N ILE A 94 -21.34 8.22 40.47
CA ILE A 94 -20.98 7.69 39.14
C ILE A 94 -21.06 6.16 39.15
N GLU A 95 -20.40 5.49 40.09
CA GLU A 95 -20.38 4.02 40.19
C GLU A 95 -21.79 3.45 40.33
N ASN A 96 -22.65 4.10 41.14
CA ASN A 96 -24.06 3.75 41.31
C ASN A 96 -24.89 3.92 40.03
N GLN A 97 -24.46 4.75 39.10
CA GLN A 97 -25.16 4.99 37.83
C GLN A 97 -24.77 4.00 36.73
N VAL A 98 -23.59 3.39 36.85
CA VAL A 98 -23.06 2.39 35.92
C VAL A 98 -22.68 1.06 36.61
N PRO A 99 -23.56 0.49 37.48
CA PRO A 99 -23.24 -0.70 38.28
C PRO A 99 -23.01 -1.95 37.41
N TRP A 100 -23.51 -1.91 36.17
CA TRP A 100 -23.42 -2.97 35.19
C TRP A 100 -22.05 -3.06 34.49
N LEU A 101 -21.13 -2.11 34.69
CA LEU A 101 -19.81 -2.13 34.02
C LEU A 101 -19.04 -3.42 34.30
N LYS A 102 -19.02 -3.86 35.56
CA LYS A 102 -18.27 -5.06 35.97
C LYS A 102 -18.74 -6.29 35.20
N GLY A 103 -20.05 -6.52 35.15
CA GLY A 103 -20.63 -7.64 34.40
C GLY A 103 -20.39 -7.56 32.89
N ILE A 104 -20.27 -6.37 32.30
CA ILE A 104 -19.89 -6.25 30.88
C ILE A 104 -18.45 -6.71 30.66
N LEU A 105 -17.53 -6.35 31.55
CA LEU A 105 -16.09 -6.63 31.42
C LEU A 105 -15.73 -8.11 31.60
N GLU A 106 -16.62 -8.90 32.20
CA GLU A 106 -16.51 -10.37 32.25
C GLU A 106 -16.59 -11.00 30.85
N HIS A 107 -17.18 -10.31 29.88
CA HIS A 107 -17.24 -10.79 28.51
C HIS A 107 -15.99 -10.43 27.70
N ARG A 108 -15.61 -11.33 26.80
CA ARG A 108 -14.48 -11.14 25.89
C ARG A 108 -14.71 -9.98 24.92
N ASP A 109 -15.91 -9.89 24.38
CA ASP A 109 -16.30 -8.94 23.34
C ASP A 109 -17.82 -8.70 23.33
N ILE A 110 -18.26 -7.76 22.49
CA ILE A 110 -19.67 -7.42 22.33
C ILE A 110 -20.53 -8.61 21.86
N PHE A 111 -19.97 -9.53 21.08
CA PHE A 111 -20.73 -10.69 20.59
C PHE A 111 -20.99 -11.68 21.72
N SER A 112 -20.00 -11.89 22.58
CA SER A 112 -20.09 -12.73 23.78
C SER A 112 -21.10 -12.16 24.77
N PHE A 113 -21.14 -10.82 24.92
CA PHE A 113 -22.17 -10.14 25.70
C PHE A 113 -23.59 -10.36 25.14
N ILE A 114 -23.80 -10.15 23.83
CA ILE A 114 -25.13 -10.29 23.21
C ILE A 114 -25.63 -11.75 23.24
N LYS A 115 -24.74 -12.74 23.23
CA LYS A 115 -25.11 -14.16 23.34
C LYS A 115 -25.81 -14.52 24.65
N GLN A 116 -25.71 -13.69 25.69
CA GLN A 116 -26.45 -13.84 26.95
C GLN A 116 -27.86 -13.21 26.89
N MET A 117 -28.17 -12.46 25.84
CA MET A 117 -29.48 -11.82 25.67
C MET A 117 -30.50 -12.79 25.05
N PRO A 118 -31.81 -12.52 25.13
CA PRO A 118 -32.83 -13.39 24.54
C PRO A 118 -32.62 -13.68 23.04
N ASP A 119 -33.02 -14.87 22.58
CA ASP A 119 -32.86 -15.31 21.18
C ASP A 119 -33.41 -14.33 20.15
N SER A 120 -34.49 -13.62 20.50
CA SER A 120 -35.09 -12.58 19.66
C SER A 120 -34.10 -11.43 19.38
N VAL A 121 -33.31 -11.04 20.37
CA VAL A 121 -32.26 -10.03 20.26
C VAL A 121 -31.09 -10.58 19.44
N GLN A 122 -30.64 -11.80 19.74
CA GLN A 122 -29.54 -12.45 19.01
C GLN A 122 -29.84 -12.57 17.51
N LYS A 123 -31.07 -12.96 17.15
CA LYS A 123 -31.53 -13.02 15.75
C LYS A 123 -31.47 -11.66 15.08
N ARG A 124 -31.95 -10.60 15.75
CA ARG A 124 -31.90 -9.22 15.22
C ARG A 124 -30.46 -8.71 15.04
N CYS A 125 -29.51 -9.20 15.84
CA CYS A 125 -28.08 -8.92 15.75
C CYS A 125 -27.30 -9.85 14.79
N ARG A 126 -27.98 -10.79 14.13
CA ARG A 126 -27.37 -11.82 13.25
C ARG A 126 -26.36 -12.72 13.97
N LEU A 127 -26.63 -13.07 15.23
CA LEU A 127 -25.71 -13.88 16.04
C LEU A 127 -26.10 -15.35 16.21
N SER A 128 -27.32 -15.75 15.82
CA SER A 128 -27.83 -17.11 16.02
C SER A 128 -27.06 -18.22 15.29
N SER A 129 -26.37 -17.90 14.20
CA SER A 129 -25.53 -18.82 13.41
C SER A 129 -24.16 -18.23 13.09
N PHE A 130 -23.67 -17.35 13.98
CA PHE A 130 -22.46 -16.56 13.75
C PHE A 130 -21.21 -17.43 13.57
N LYS A 131 -20.51 -17.21 12.46
CA LYS A 131 -19.16 -17.73 12.21
C LYS A 131 -18.20 -16.55 12.17
N SER A 132 -17.14 -16.56 12.97
CA SER A 132 -16.20 -15.43 13.06
C SER A 132 -15.39 -15.28 11.76
N ASN A 133 -15.92 -14.50 10.82
CA ASN A 133 -15.22 -14.05 9.62
C ASN A 133 -15.48 -12.55 9.39
N PRO A 134 -14.64 -11.84 8.62
CA PRO A 134 -14.75 -10.38 8.49
C PRO A 134 -16.11 -9.88 7.98
N SER A 135 -16.71 -10.57 7.01
CA SER A 135 -17.99 -10.17 6.41
C SER A 135 -19.12 -10.22 7.43
N THR A 136 -19.27 -11.37 8.10
CA THR A 136 -20.31 -11.57 9.12
C THR A 136 -20.13 -10.65 10.33
N MET A 137 -18.89 -10.33 10.73
CA MET A 137 -18.63 -9.34 11.79
C MET A 137 -19.18 -7.96 11.42
N VAL A 138 -18.90 -7.47 10.20
CA VAL A 138 -19.38 -6.17 9.72
C VAL A 138 -20.91 -6.14 9.67
N GLU A 139 -21.53 -7.21 9.19
CA GLU A 139 -22.99 -7.35 9.17
C GLU A 139 -23.59 -7.30 10.56
N SER A 140 -23.02 -8.04 11.51
CA SER A 140 -23.48 -8.06 12.90
C SER A 140 -23.32 -6.70 13.57
N PHE A 141 -22.18 -6.00 13.39
CA PHE A 141 -21.98 -4.65 13.92
C PHE A 141 -23.04 -3.67 13.39
N THR A 142 -23.34 -3.74 12.09
CA THR A 142 -24.38 -2.91 11.46
C THR A 142 -25.76 -3.23 12.04
N ALA A 143 -26.05 -4.52 12.23
CA ALA A 143 -27.31 -4.98 12.80
C ALA A 143 -27.49 -4.53 14.27
N ILE A 144 -26.43 -4.61 15.08
CA ILE A 144 -26.38 -4.13 16.47
C ILE A 144 -26.66 -2.62 16.51
N ARG A 145 -25.92 -1.83 15.73
CA ARG A 145 -26.11 -0.37 15.67
C ARG A 145 -27.54 -0.02 15.25
N ARG A 146 -28.09 -0.71 14.26
CA ARG A 146 -29.48 -0.52 13.81
C ARG A 146 -30.49 -0.85 14.91
N LEU A 147 -30.28 -1.95 15.65
CA LEU A 147 -31.13 -2.33 16.77
C LEU A 147 -31.13 -1.26 17.86
N LEU A 148 -29.96 -0.86 18.35
CA LEU A 148 -29.83 0.18 19.37
C LEU A 148 -30.50 1.49 18.94
N LYS A 149 -30.34 1.90 17.66
CA LYS A 149 -31.02 3.07 17.11
C LYS A 149 -32.54 2.94 17.17
N GLN A 150 -33.07 1.76 16.83
CA GLN A 150 -34.52 1.51 16.86
C GLN A 150 -35.08 1.53 18.29
N GLU A 151 -34.37 0.94 19.25
CA GLU A 151 -34.77 0.95 20.66
C GLU A 151 -34.77 2.37 21.23
N LEU A 152 -33.72 3.16 20.98
CA LEU A 152 -33.64 4.57 21.40
C LEU A 152 -34.75 5.43 20.77
N LEU A 153 -34.99 5.29 19.46
CA LEU A 153 -36.06 6.02 18.78
C LEU A 153 -37.46 5.60 19.25
N SER A 154 -37.65 4.34 19.64
CA SER A 154 -38.89 3.89 20.28
C SER A 154 -39.07 4.57 21.63
N TYR A 155 -38.05 4.53 22.47
CA TYR A 155 -38.08 5.12 23.80
C TYR A 155 -38.32 6.64 23.76
N VAL A 156 -37.76 7.34 22.77
CA VAL A 156 -38.05 8.77 22.51
C VAL A 156 -39.55 9.01 22.30
N ARG A 157 -40.21 8.15 21.51
CA ARG A 157 -41.61 8.33 21.07
C ARG A 157 -42.62 7.88 22.11
N SER A 158 -42.37 6.76 22.78
CA SER A 158 -43.37 6.08 23.63
C SER A 158 -42.93 5.88 25.08
N LYS A 159 -41.72 6.33 25.45
CA LYS A 159 -41.08 6.03 26.75
C LYS A 159 -40.94 4.53 27.03
N LYS A 160 -41.09 3.68 26.01
CA LYS A 160 -40.94 2.23 26.08
C LYS A 160 -39.98 1.74 24.99
N THR A 161 -39.14 0.80 25.38
CA THR A 161 -38.33 -0.02 24.46
C THR A 161 -39.19 -1.11 23.82
N LYS A 162 -38.71 -1.74 22.75
CA LYS A 162 -39.43 -2.76 21.98
C LYS A 162 -38.98 -4.18 22.27
N SER A 163 -37.68 -4.43 22.25
CA SER A 163 -37.15 -5.82 22.33
C SER A 163 -36.27 -6.11 23.53
N VAL A 164 -35.85 -5.09 24.25
CA VAL A 164 -35.08 -5.22 25.48
C VAL A 164 -35.73 -4.32 26.54
N SER A 165 -35.55 -4.62 27.82
CA SER A 165 -35.93 -3.70 28.90
C SER A 165 -35.11 -2.41 28.86
N LEU A 166 -35.53 -1.38 29.60
CA LEU A 166 -34.79 -0.12 29.69
C LEU A 166 -33.39 -0.33 30.28
N ASP A 167 -33.26 -1.19 31.29
CA ASP A 167 -31.98 -1.50 31.92
C ASP A 167 -31.06 -2.25 30.94
N GLU A 168 -31.57 -3.28 30.27
CA GLU A 168 -30.81 -4.01 29.24
C GLU A 168 -30.37 -3.10 28.09
N MET A 169 -31.20 -2.14 27.67
CA MET A 169 -30.80 -1.15 26.65
C MET A 169 -29.61 -0.31 27.14
N LYS A 170 -29.60 0.13 28.40
CA LYS A 170 -28.47 0.89 28.97
C LYS A 170 -27.19 0.04 28.98
N ARG A 171 -27.28 -1.22 29.45
CA ARG A 171 -26.16 -2.17 29.44
C ARG A 171 -25.65 -2.42 28.03
N PHE A 172 -26.55 -2.56 27.06
CA PHE A 172 -26.20 -2.82 25.67
C PHE A 172 -25.49 -1.60 25.03
N ILE A 173 -25.94 -0.39 25.32
CA ILE A 173 -25.24 0.84 24.93
C ILE A 173 -23.84 0.86 25.56
N GLY A 174 -23.75 0.60 26.86
CA GLY A 174 -22.48 0.51 27.58
C GLY A 174 -21.52 -0.50 26.94
N ALA A 175 -21.99 -1.72 26.68
CA ALA A 175 -21.20 -2.78 26.08
C ALA A 175 -20.68 -2.40 24.70
N TYR A 176 -21.55 -1.82 23.87
CA TYR A 176 -21.16 -1.37 22.53
C TYR A 176 -20.06 -0.30 22.60
N VAL A 177 -20.18 0.65 23.53
CA VAL A 177 -19.19 1.71 23.72
C VAL A 177 -17.87 1.12 24.23
N ILE A 178 -17.91 0.29 25.27
CA ILE A 178 -16.71 -0.29 25.91
C ILE A 178 -15.93 -1.19 24.97
N PHE A 179 -16.62 -2.08 24.23
CA PHE A 179 -15.97 -2.95 23.26
C PHE A 179 -15.67 -2.26 21.92
N GLY A 180 -15.96 -0.96 21.80
CA GLY A 180 -15.65 -0.17 20.64
C GLY A 180 -14.15 0.01 20.46
N LYS A 181 -13.65 -0.17 19.23
CA LYS A 181 -12.21 -0.05 18.91
C LYS A 181 -11.60 1.28 19.34
N SER A 182 -12.35 2.37 19.26
CA SER A 182 -11.91 3.73 19.62
C SER A 182 -11.87 4.00 21.12
N ASN A 183 -12.34 3.07 21.96
CA ASN A 183 -12.44 3.23 23.42
C ASN A 183 -11.59 2.19 24.15
N ARG A 184 -10.52 1.72 23.48
CA ARG A 184 -9.68 0.64 24.00
C ARG A 184 -8.89 1.07 25.23
N ASP A 185 -8.46 2.33 25.27
CA ASP A 185 -7.87 2.97 26.45
C ASP A 185 -8.77 2.84 27.67
N VAL A 186 -10.06 3.14 27.51
CA VAL A 186 -11.04 3.06 28.60
C VAL A 186 -11.34 1.61 28.99
N TYR A 187 -11.39 0.69 28.01
CA TYR A 187 -11.57 -0.74 28.29
C TYR A 187 -10.40 -1.32 29.11
N GLU A 188 -9.15 -1.04 28.72
CA GLU A 188 -7.98 -1.51 29.45
C GLU A 188 -7.91 -0.87 30.84
N ALA A 189 -8.20 0.43 30.96
CA ALA A 189 -8.27 1.14 32.24
C ALA A 189 -9.28 0.50 33.20
N LEU A 190 -10.49 0.20 32.71
CA LEU A 190 -11.50 -0.49 33.49
C LEU A 190 -11.03 -1.89 33.92
N LYS A 191 -10.40 -2.65 33.03
CA LYS A 191 -9.91 -4.01 33.34
C LYS A 191 -8.80 -4.02 34.38
N LEU A 192 -7.80 -3.15 34.25
CA LEU A 192 -6.72 -3.02 35.23
C LEU A 192 -7.27 -2.54 36.58
N GLY A 193 -8.16 -1.55 36.53
CA GLY A 193 -8.78 -0.93 37.70
C GLY A 193 -9.72 -1.84 38.50
N LEU A 194 -10.29 -2.89 37.90
CA LEU A 194 -11.22 -3.82 38.56
C LEU A 194 -10.61 -4.52 39.79
N ASN A 195 -9.32 -4.81 39.74
CA ASN A 195 -8.64 -5.50 40.85
C ASN A 195 -8.40 -4.56 42.05
N LYS A 196 -8.44 -3.22 41.86
CA LYS A 196 -8.22 -2.19 42.90
C LYS A 196 -7.03 -2.45 43.84
N ASN A 197 -5.99 -3.13 43.35
CA ASN A 197 -4.84 -3.56 44.14
C ASN A 197 -3.86 -2.43 44.51
N SER A 198 -4.02 -1.25 43.92
CA SER A 198 -3.18 -0.07 44.16
C SER A 198 -4.01 1.20 44.10
N GLU A 199 -3.53 2.27 44.73
CA GLU A 199 -4.15 3.60 44.64
C GLU A 199 -4.27 4.07 43.19
N ASN A 200 -3.24 3.82 42.37
CA ASN A 200 -3.26 4.10 40.93
C ASN A 200 -4.39 3.36 40.20
N HIS A 201 -4.59 2.06 40.48
CA HIS A 201 -5.69 1.30 39.86
C HIS A 201 -7.07 1.84 40.27
N ILE A 202 -7.21 2.32 41.51
CA ILE A 202 -8.45 2.97 41.98
C ILE A 202 -8.70 4.24 41.16
N VAL A 203 -7.71 5.12 41.07
CA VAL A 203 -7.81 6.37 40.30
C VAL A 203 -8.14 6.08 38.83
N LEU A 204 -7.49 5.07 38.25
CA LEU A 204 -7.71 4.65 36.86
C LEU A 204 -9.16 4.17 36.64
N TYR A 205 -9.68 3.32 37.52
CA TYR A 205 -11.07 2.85 37.45
C TYR A 205 -12.07 4.00 37.56
N GLN A 206 -11.84 4.95 38.49
CA GLN A 206 -12.72 6.10 38.67
C GLN A 206 -12.80 6.97 37.42
N ASN A 207 -11.63 7.31 36.86
CA ASN A 207 -11.54 8.11 35.64
C ASN A 207 -12.17 7.39 34.45
N ALA A 208 -11.97 6.08 34.32
CA ALA A 208 -12.56 5.29 33.25
C ALA A 208 -14.10 5.23 33.34
N CYS A 209 -14.67 5.07 34.54
CA CYS A 209 -16.12 5.14 34.75
C CYS A 209 -16.69 6.51 34.37
N ALA A 210 -16.02 7.58 34.79
CA ALA A 210 -16.42 8.95 34.47
C ALA A 210 -16.33 9.23 32.95
N GLU A 211 -15.27 8.77 32.29
CA GLU A 211 -15.07 8.94 30.84
C GLU A 211 -16.14 8.17 30.03
N ILE A 212 -16.46 6.93 30.41
CA ILE A 212 -17.58 6.18 29.81
C ILE A 212 -18.88 6.96 29.96
N LEU A 213 -19.22 7.36 31.19
CA LEU A 213 -20.51 7.96 31.50
C LEU A 213 -20.65 9.33 30.85
N PHE A 214 -19.67 10.22 31.02
CA PHE A 214 -19.78 11.64 30.69
C PHE A 214 -19.28 12.01 29.29
N ALA A 215 -18.46 11.17 28.64
CA ALA A 215 -17.91 11.46 27.32
C ALA A 215 -18.31 10.42 26.25
N ARG A 216 -18.07 9.12 26.49
CA ARG A 216 -18.17 8.09 25.43
C ARG A 216 -19.62 7.67 25.13
N ILE A 217 -20.43 7.42 26.15
CA ILE A 217 -21.87 7.15 25.99
C ILE A 217 -22.62 8.32 25.34
N PRO A 218 -22.51 9.58 25.81
CA PRO A 218 -23.23 10.70 25.20
C PRO A 218 -22.81 10.92 23.74
N THR A 219 -21.52 10.80 23.43
CA THR A 219 -21.02 10.87 22.04
C THR A 219 -21.66 9.79 21.17
N PHE A 220 -21.62 8.53 21.61
CA PHE A 220 -22.25 7.43 20.88
C PHE A 220 -23.75 7.63 20.67
N ILE A 221 -24.49 8.05 21.70
CA ILE A 221 -25.92 8.32 21.57
C ILE A 221 -26.14 9.43 20.54
N SER A 222 -25.41 10.55 20.64
CA SER A 222 -25.51 11.67 19.70
C SER A 222 -25.28 11.22 18.25
N GLU A 223 -24.25 10.43 18.00
CA GLU A 223 -23.94 9.85 16.68
C GLU A 223 -24.98 8.83 16.19
N LEU A 224 -25.64 8.13 17.10
CA LEU A 224 -26.59 7.08 16.74
C LEU A 224 -27.95 7.67 16.34
N ILE A 225 -28.36 8.74 17.03
CA ILE A 225 -29.63 9.44 16.82
C ILE A 225 -29.46 10.82 16.16
N ILE A 226 -28.39 10.99 15.36
CA ILE A 226 -28.11 12.23 14.60
C ILE A 226 -29.39 12.75 13.96
N LEU A 227 -29.60 14.04 14.20
CA LEU A 227 -30.65 14.82 13.56
C LEU A 227 -30.04 15.54 12.37
N GLU A 228 -30.37 15.08 11.17
CA GLU A 228 -30.02 15.78 9.95
C GLU A 228 -31.09 16.84 9.65
N PRO A 229 -30.78 18.14 9.73
CA PRO A 229 -31.75 19.22 9.50
C PRO A 229 -32.42 19.10 8.13
N ASP A 230 -31.69 18.67 7.10
CA ASP A 230 -32.22 18.51 5.74
C ASP A 230 -33.24 17.37 5.63
N MET A 231 -33.04 16.25 6.33
CA MET A 231 -34.06 15.20 6.39
C MET A 231 -35.34 15.68 7.08
N ILE A 232 -35.21 16.51 8.11
CA ILE A 232 -36.35 17.12 8.82
C ILE A 232 -37.07 18.08 7.89
N ARG A 233 -36.31 18.94 7.19
CA ARG A 233 -36.82 19.87 6.18
C ARG A 233 -37.62 19.14 5.12
N GLN A 234 -37.08 18.08 4.52
CA GLN A 234 -37.76 17.27 3.51
C GLN A 234 -39.10 16.73 4.04
N LYS A 235 -39.12 16.16 5.26
CA LYS A 235 -40.36 15.63 5.86
C LYS A 235 -41.41 16.72 6.08
N VAL A 236 -41.00 17.88 6.57
CA VAL A 236 -41.90 19.02 6.80
C VAL A 236 -42.42 19.55 5.48
N PHE A 237 -41.57 19.69 4.47
CA PHE A 237 -41.96 20.18 3.14
C PHE A 237 -42.90 19.20 2.45
N SER A 238 -42.64 17.89 2.52
CA SER A 238 -43.57 16.87 2.06
C SER A 238 -44.90 16.90 2.81
N LYS A 239 -44.91 17.29 4.09
CA LYS A 239 -46.16 17.46 4.85
C LYS A 239 -46.92 18.70 4.39
N ILE A 240 -46.24 19.83 4.18
CA ILE A 240 -46.82 21.08 3.67
C ILE A 240 -47.40 20.90 2.27
N ALA A 241 -46.70 20.22 1.38
CA ALA A 241 -47.18 19.93 0.03
C ALA A 241 -48.47 19.08 0.01
N LYS A 242 -48.77 18.37 1.11
CA LYS A 242 -50.00 17.59 1.30
C LYS A 242 -51.08 18.38 2.05
N LEU A 243 -50.79 19.60 2.49
CA LEU A 243 -51.82 20.52 2.97
C LEU A 243 -52.43 21.16 1.73
N ASP A 244 -53.74 21.07 1.59
CA ASP A 244 -54.48 21.63 0.46
C ASP A 244 -54.56 23.17 0.57
N ILE A 245 -53.42 23.83 0.38
CA ILE A 245 -53.24 25.28 0.53
C ILE A 245 -52.57 25.86 -0.72
N ARG A 246 -52.70 27.17 -0.93
CA ARG A 246 -52.24 27.82 -2.17
C ARG A 246 -50.71 27.73 -2.33
N PRO A 247 -50.17 27.65 -3.55
CA PRO A 247 -48.71 27.62 -3.77
C PRO A 247 -47.95 28.79 -3.11
N LYS A 248 -48.51 30.01 -3.16
CA LYS A 248 -47.92 31.20 -2.49
C LYS A 248 -47.86 31.04 -0.96
N GLN A 249 -48.85 30.36 -0.39
CA GLN A 249 -48.93 30.04 1.04
C GLN A 249 -47.87 28.98 1.42
N CYS A 250 -47.66 27.95 0.58
CA CYS A 250 -46.58 26.97 0.75
C CYS A 250 -45.20 27.63 0.72
N LEU A 251 -44.93 28.49 -0.27
CA LEU A 251 -43.66 29.21 -0.39
C LEU A 251 -43.38 30.09 0.85
N GLY A 252 -44.43 30.72 1.39
CA GLY A 252 -44.35 31.49 2.63
C GLY A 252 -43.98 30.65 3.85
N LEU A 253 -44.34 29.36 3.90
CA LEU A 253 -43.90 28.46 4.97
C LEU A 253 -42.48 27.93 4.74
N TYR A 254 -42.12 27.63 3.49
CA TYR A 254 -40.79 27.11 3.15
C TYR A 254 -39.65 28.08 3.51
N SER A 255 -39.88 29.39 3.43
CA SER A 255 -38.87 30.42 3.75
C SER A 255 -38.36 30.37 5.19
N TYR A 256 -39.15 29.83 6.12
CA TYR A 256 -38.76 29.73 7.54
C TYR A 256 -37.85 28.53 7.85
N PHE A 257 -37.64 27.62 6.88
CA PHE A 257 -36.70 26.50 7.01
C PHE A 257 -35.73 26.49 5.81
N PRO A 258 -34.74 27.40 5.79
CA PRO A 258 -33.75 27.48 4.72
C PRO A 258 -32.85 26.24 4.69
N MET A 259 -32.16 26.06 3.55
CA MET A 259 -31.14 25.02 3.41
C MET A 259 -29.96 25.29 4.35
N GLY A 260 -29.39 24.22 4.94
CA GLY A 260 -28.23 24.36 5.84
C GLY A 260 -28.55 24.99 7.21
N LEU A 261 -29.82 24.96 7.64
CA LEU A 261 -30.22 25.48 8.95
C LEU A 261 -29.46 24.74 10.09
N PRO A 262 -28.77 25.45 10.99
CA PRO A 262 -28.08 24.83 12.12
C PRO A 262 -29.03 24.02 13.01
N GLY A 263 -28.55 22.89 13.54
CA GLY A 263 -29.37 21.95 14.34
C GLY A 263 -30.09 22.60 15.54
N ASN A 264 -29.45 23.55 16.22
CA ASN A 264 -30.03 24.29 17.34
C ASN A 264 -31.13 25.29 16.93
N LYS A 265 -31.26 25.62 15.64
CA LYS A 265 -32.30 26.50 15.09
C LYS A 265 -33.49 25.74 14.50
N VAL A 266 -33.40 24.41 14.37
CA VAL A 266 -34.46 23.57 13.78
C VAL A 266 -35.78 23.70 14.55
N VAL A 267 -35.78 23.48 15.87
CA VAL A 267 -37.02 23.57 16.66
C VAL A 267 -37.63 24.99 16.66
N PRO A 268 -36.84 26.07 16.86
CA PRO A 268 -37.34 27.43 16.68
C PRO A 268 -37.99 27.68 15.31
N ALA A 269 -37.37 27.21 14.22
CA ALA A 269 -37.91 27.34 12.87
C ALA A 269 -39.25 26.62 12.71
N LEU A 270 -39.34 25.37 13.18
CA LEU A 270 -40.58 24.59 13.18
C LEU A 270 -41.70 25.30 13.94
N LYS A 271 -41.43 25.75 15.17
CA LYS A 271 -42.40 26.50 16.00
C LYS A 271 -42.87 27.78 15.29
N LYS A 272 -41.95 28.51 14.63
CA LYS A 272 -42.30 29.71 13.85
C LYS A 272 -43.20 29.38 12.65
N MET A 273 -42.91 28.31 11.92
CA MET A 273 -43.76 27.85 10.81
C MET A 273 -45.18 27.54 11.27
N SER A 274 -45.33 26.85 12.40
CA SER A 274 -46.64 26.56 12.98
C SER A 274 -47.39 27.83 13.39
N GLN A 275 -46.72 28.78 14.04
CA GLN A 275 -47.33 30.08 14.40
C GLN A 275 -47.81 30.87 13.18
N VAL A 276 -47.04 30.84 12.09
CA VAL A 276 -47.41 31.51 10.84
C VAL A 276 -48.61 30.81 10.21
N ALA A 277 -48.61 29.47 10.15
CA ALA A 277 -49.72 28.69 9.64
C ALA A 277 -51.05 28.98 10.36
N MET A 278 -51.01 29.15 11.70
CA MET A 278 -52.20 29.49 12.49
C MET A 278 -52.84 30.83 12.09
N ARG A 279 -52.06 31.77 11.54
CA ARG A 279 -52.51 33.11 11.12
C ARG A 279 -52.92 33.18 9.66
N MET A 280 -52.71 32.12 8.89
CA MET A 280 -53.04 32.09 7.47
C MET A 280 -54.55 31.94 7.25
N ALA A 281 -55.06 32.56 6.19
CA ALA A 281 -56.44 32.36 5.72
C ALA A 281 -56.58 30.98 5.03
N ILE A 282 -56.60 29.92 5.84
CA ILE A 282 -56.81 28.51 5.46
C ILE A 282 -57.78 27.85 6.46
N ALA A 283 -58.34 26.70 6.11
CA ALA A 283 -59.30 25.99 6.96
C ALA A 283 -58.70 25.58 8.32
N ASP A 284 -59.50 25.66 9.39
CA ASP A 284 -59.01 25.45 10.77
C ASP A 284 -58.57 24.00 11.04
N ASP A 285 -59.17 23.02 10.35
CA ASP A 285 -58.73 21.63 10.40
C ASP A 285 -57.32 21.44 9.81
N VAL A 286 -56.98 22.20 8.76
CA VAL A 286 -55.64 22.19 8.14
C VAL A 286 -54.62 22.81 9.10
N LYS A 287 -54.97 23.94 9.74
CA LYS A 287 -54.12 24.60 10.76
C LYS A 287 -53.81 23.64 11.91
N THR A 288 -54.85 23.02 12.46
CA THR A 288 -54.74 22.09 13.60
C THR A 288 -53.87 20.88 13.24
N ARG A 289 -54.12 20.24 12.09
CA ARG A 289 -53.32 19.10 11.61
C ARG A 289 -51.84 19.44 11.43
N PHE A 290 -51.53 20.62 10.92
CA PHE A 290 -50.14 21.05 10.74
C PHE A 290 -49.48 21.43 12.07
N HIS A 291 -50.20 22.15 12.93
CA HIS A 291 -49.74 22.47 14.28
C HIS A 291 -49.39 21.21 15.07
N ASP A 292 -50.27 20.21 15.09
CA ASP A 292 -50.05 18.96 15.83
C ASP A 292 -48.87 18.17 15.27
N TYR A 293 -48.72 18.15 13.95
CA TYR A 293 -47.54 17.54 13.31
C TYR A 293 -46.23 18.21 13.75
N ILE A 294 -46.20 19.54 13.73
CA ILE A 294 -45.03 20.32 14.14
C ILE A 294 -44.76 20.16 15.64
N LYS A 295 -45.79 20.15 16.47
CA LYS A 295 -45.70 19.92 17.92
C LYS A 295 -45.04 18.57 18.20
N VAL A 296 -45.60 17.48 17.65
CA VAL A 296 -45.05 16.12 17.80
C VAL A 296 -43.62 16.03 17.27
N MET A 297 -43.31 16.68 16.14
CA MET A 297 -41.95 16.68 15.59
C MET A 297 -40.96 17.42 16.49
N SER A 298 -41.34 18.60 16.99
CA SER A 298 -40.52 19.42 17.88
C SER A 298 -40.25 18.71 19.20
N GLU A 299 -41.30 18.15 19.81
CA GLU A 299 -41.18 17.34 21.03
C GLU A 299 -40.26 16.14 20.80
N ASN A 300 -40.35 15.46 19.64
CA ASN A 300 -39.45 14.36 19.32
C ASN A 300 -37.98 14.79 19.17
N ILE A 301 -37.71 16.00 18.68
CA ILE A 301 -36.35 16.55 18.56
C ILE A 301 -35.81 16.90 19.95
N GLU A 302 -36.58 17.62 20.76
CA GLU A 302 -36.20 17.99 22.13
C GLU A 302 -35.99 16.74 23.03
N ASN A 303 -36.86 15.73 22.88
CA ASN A 303 -36.72 14.45 23.58
C ASN A 303 -35.48 13.64 23.16
N ARG A 304 -34.98 13.82 21.93
CA ARG A 304 -33.72 13.21 21.46
C ARG A 304 -32.51 13.93 22.04
N GLN A 305 -32.54 15.25 22.07
CA GLN A 305 -31.46 16.06 22.64
C GLN A 305 -31.26 15.80 24.13
N SER A 306 -32.35 15.56 24.86
CA SER A 306 -32.34 15.23 26.30
C SER A 306 -32.20 13.73 26.61
N LEU A 307 -32.02 12.88 25.59
CA LEU A 307 -32.12 11.42 25.75
C LEU A 307 -31.03 10.85 26.67
N TYR A 308 -29.78 11.26 26.46
CA TYR A 308 -28.67 10.85 27.31
C TYR A 308 -28.90 11.22 28.77
N THR A 309 -29.21 12.50 29.03
CA THR A 309 -29.49 13.01 30.38
C THR A 309 -30.59 12.20 31.06
N ARG A 310 -31.71 11.95 30.36
CA ARG A 310 -32.83 11.16 30.91
C ARG A 310 -32.50 9.69 31.16
N LEU A 311 -31.61 9.10 30.39
CA LEU A 311 -31.26 7.69 30.51
C LEU A 311 -30.17 7.46 31.56
N PHE A 312 -29.19 8.36 31.66
CA PHE A 312 -27.95 8.09 32.37
C PHE A 312 -27.63 9.08 33.47
N LEU A 313 -28.32 10.22 33.58
CA LEU A 313 -28.01 11.22 34.59
C LEU A 313 -29.17 11.43 35.57
N ASN A 314 -28.80 11.70 36.81
CA ASN A 314 -29.66 12.32 37.81
C ASN A 314 -29.24 13.79 38.00
N LYS A 315 -29.99 14.57 38.80
CA LYS A 315 -29.72 16.01 39.01
C LYS A 315 -28.32 16.31 39.56
N GLU A 316 -27.74 15.40 40.33
CA GLU A 316 -26.39 15.54 40.88
C GLU A 316 -25.33 15.30 39.79
N LEU A 317 -25.45 14.19 39.07
CA LEU A 317 -24.55 13.83 37.98
C LEU A 317 -24.61 14.82 36.82
N GLU A 318 -25.75 15.46 36.57
CA GLU A 318 -25.85 16.57 35.62
C GLU A 318 -24.95 17.75 35.98
N LYS A 319 -24.79 18.06 37.27
CA LYS A 319 -23.89 19.14 37.72
C LYS A 319 -22.44 18.73 37.53
N ILE A 320 -22.10 17.49 37.88
CA ILE A 320 -20.74 16.95 37.73
C ILE A 320 -20.36 16.90 36.25
N GLN A 321 -21.26 16.42 35.39
CA GLN A 321 -21.04 16.30 33.95
C GLN A 321 -20.76 17.64 33.27
N ARG A 322 -21.36 18.75 33.74
CA ARG A 322 -21.09 20.10 33.21
C ARG A 322 -19.66 20.60 33.48
N LEU A 323 -19.02 20.07 34.52
CA LEU A 323 -17.65 20.42 34.90
C LEU A 323 -16.63 19.41 34.35
N TYR A 324 -17.10 18.28 33.80
CA TYR A 324 -16.23 17.22 33.32
C TYR A 324 -15.60 17.57 31.97
N VAL A 325 -14.28 17.40 31.89
CA VAL A 325 -13.51 17.56 30.65
C VAL A 325 -13.08 16.17 30.16
N PRO A 326 -13.54 15.73 28.97
CA PRO A 326 -13.14 14.48 28.36
C PRO A 326 -11.62 14.37 28.20
N ARG A 327 -11.07 13.18 28.43
CA ARG A 327 -9.63 12.94 28.35
C ARG A 327 -9.31 11.49 28.00
N ASP A 328 -8.09 11.25 27.54
CA ASP A 328 -7.58 9.89 27.44
C ASP A 328 -7.30 9.36 28.85
N VAL A 329 -7.69 8.10 29.09
CA VAL A 329 -7.52 7.46 30.40
C VAL A 329 -6.23 6.64 30.45
N MET A 330 -5.72 6.21 29.30
CA MET A 330 -4.42 5.54 29.16
C MET A 330 -3.67 6.09 27.95
N LYS A 331 -2.34 6.07 28.02
CA LYS A 331 -1.47 6.27 26.85
C LYS A 331 -1.41 5.00 26.04
N TYR A 332 -1.14 5.13 24.74
CA TYR A 332 -0.89 3.97 23.89
C TYR A 332 0.35 4.16 23.02
N HIS A 333 1.06 3.06 22.79
CA HIS A 333 2.22 2.98 21.93
C HIS A 333 1.99 1.96 20.83
N VAL A 334 2.17 2.38 19.59
CA VAL A 334 2.01 1.52 18.42
C VAL A 334 3.39 1.11 17.93
N SER A 335 3.67 -0.18 17.96
CA SER A 335 4.89 -0.74 17.40
C SER A 335 4.59 -1.57 16.15
N TYR A 336 5.54 -1.56 15.21
CA TYR A 336 5.41 -2.24 13.92
C TYR A 336 6.50 -3.27 13.77
N ARG A 337 6.13 -4.48 13.36
CA ARG A 337 7.08 -5.55 13.05
C ARG A 337 6.83 -6.09 11.65
N ASP A 338 7.86 -6.03 10.81
CA ASP A 338 7.82 -6.69 9.50
C ASP A 338 8.09 -8.18 9.70
N VAL A 339 7.11 -9.03 9.35
CA VAL A 339 7.21 -10.49 9.40
C VAL A 339 7.24 -11.04 7.99
N ILE A 340 8.20 -11.93 7.70
CA ILE A 340 8.28 -12.62 6.41
C ILE A 340 7.21 -13.71 6.41
N ARG A 341 6.19 -13.54 5.57
CA ARG A 341 5.07 -14.49 5.45
C ARG A 341 5.42 -15.67 4.55
N ALA A 342 6.15 -15.41 3.47
CA ALA A 342 6.53 -16.42 2.50
C ALA A 342 7.84 -16.06 1.82
N THR A 343 8.56 -17.09 1.40
CA THR A 343 9.73 -16.97 0.54
C THR A 343 9.49 -17.80 -0.71
N TYR A 344 9.65 -17.21 -1.89
CA TYR A 344 9.50 -17.93 -3.15
C TYR A 344 10.65 -17.61 -4.11
N THR A 345 10.93 -18.54 -5.02
CA THR A 345 11.99 -18.42 -6.02
C THR A 345 11.38 -18.04 -7.36
N GLU A 346 11.82 -16.90 -7.90
CA GLU A 346 11.42 -16.39 -9.20
C GLU A 346 12.47 -16.82 -10.24
N LYS A 347 12.02 -17.44 -11.33
CA LYS A 347 12.86 -17.82 -12.48
C LYS A 347 12.77 -16.74 -13.56
N THR A 348 13.89 -16.34 -14.13
CA THR A 348 13.96 -15.46 -15.31
C THR A 348 14.97 -16.00 -16.31
N THR A 349 14.58 -16.11 -17.57
CA THR A 349 15.50 -16.47 -18.66
C THR A 349 16.13 -15.22 -19.26
N ILE A 350 17.45 -15.25 -19.42
CA ILE A 350 18.26 -14.21 -20.07
C ILE A 350 18.90 -14.80 -21.33
N LEU A 351 18.90 -14.03 -22.41
CA LEU A 351 19.45 -14.39 -23.71
C LEU A 351 20.72 -13.57 -23.98
N PHE A 352 21.72 -14.21 -24.58
CA PHE A 352 23.02 -13.63 -24.88
C PHE A 352 23.34 -13.83 -26.35
N TYR A 353 23.70 -12.75 -27.05
CA TYR A 353 23.98 -12.77 -28.48
C TYR A 353 25.34 -12.13 -28.76
N PRO A 354 26.33 -12.85 -29.31
CA PRO A 354 27.54 -12.21 -29.80
C PRO A 354 27.18 -11.35 -31.02
N THR A 355 27.63 -10.09 -31.01
CA THR A 355 27.41 -9.09 -32.06
C THR A 355 28.68 -8.30 -32.30
N LYS A 356 28.87 -7.87 -33.54
CA LYS A 356 29.78 -6.79 -33.90
C LYS A 356 29.13 -6.10 -35.08
N ASP A 357 28.47 -4.99 -34.84
CA ASP A 357 27.66 -4.34 -35.88
C ASP A 357 27.51 -2.84 -35.61
N TYR A 358 27.04 -2.08 -36.60
CA TYR A 358 27.02 -0.62 -36.49
C TYR A 358 26.02 -0.09 -35.45
N MET A 359 25.11 -0.92 -34.93
CA MET A 359 24.26 -0.55 -33.79
C MET A 359 25.07 -0.44 -32.49
N ASP A 360 26.25 -1.05 -32.40
CA ASP A 360 27.15 -0.88 -31.25
C ASP A 360 27.66 0.57 -31.09
N LEU A 361 27.56 1.43 -32.11
CA LEU A 361 27.84 2.87 -31.97
C LEU A 361 26.89 3.57 -30.98
N PHE A 362 25.66 3.07 -30.86
CA PHE A 362 24.59 3.71 -30.08
C PHE A 362 24.05 2.82 -28.97
N HIS A 363 24.76 1.75 -28.60
CA HIS A 363 24.29 0.79 -27.58
C HIS A 363 23.93 1.46 -26.25
N GLY A 364 24.56 2.57 -25.89
CA GLY A 364 24.32 3.33 -24.65
C GLY A 364 22.89 3.83 -24.52
N THR A 365 22.28 4.17 -25.66
CA THR A 365 20.91 4.69 -25.74
C THR A 365 19.85 3.65 -25.37
N PHE A 366 20.15 2.34 -25.52
CA PHE A 366 19.15 1.27 -25.39
C PHE A 366 19.45 0.28 -24.26
N SER A 367 20.72 0.07 -23.94
CA SER A 367 21.16 -1.03 -23.09
C SER A 367 21.51 -0.61 -21.65
N SER A 368 21.16 0.61 -21.23
CA SER A 368 21.53 1.22 -19.93
C SER A 368 23.04 1.35 -19.73
N ASP A 369 23.75 1.45 -20.85
CA ASP A 369 25.19 1.50 -20.95
C ASP A 369 25.66 2.96 -21.08
N CYS A 370 26.81 3.28 -20.49
CA CYS A 370 27.31 4.66 -20.38
C CYS A 370 28.49 4.93 -21.31
N VAL A 371 28.80 4.04 -22.24
CA VAL A 371 29.88 4.26 -23.22
C VAL A 371 29.52 5.40 -24.18
N GLY A 372 30.42 6.38 -24.26
CA GLY A 372 30.34 7.49 -25.19
C GLY A 372 30.70 7.09 -26.62
N LEU A 373 30.21 7.87 -27.58
CA LEU A 373 30.28 7.53 -28.99
C LEU A 373 31.72 7.38 -29.54
N ASP A 374 32.66 8.21 -29.08
CA ASP A 374 34.06 8.15 -29.52
C ASP A 374 34.75 6.84 -29.11
N LEU A 375 34.40 6.32 -27.93
CA LEU A 375 34.90 5.04 -27.45
C LEU A 375 34.24 3.88 -28.20
N ALA A 376 32.92 3.95 -28.41
CA ALA A 376 32.19 2.95 -29.18
C ALA A 376 32.72 2.82 -30.62
N GLN A 377 33.06 3.94 -31.27
CA GLN A 377 33.67 3.91 -32.60
C GLN A 377 35.03 3.23 -32.59
N LYS A 378 35.90 3.56 -31.62
CA LYS A 378 37.23 2.93 -31.48
C LYS A 378 37.12 1.42 -31.28
N HIS A 379 36.24 0.99 -30.37
CA HIS A 379 35.95 -0.44 -30.16
C HIS A 379 35.48 -1.10 -31.45
N LEU A 380 34.49 -0.51 -32.13
CA LEU A 380 33.91 -1.09 -33.35
C LEU A 380 34.96 -1.32 -34.46
N THR A 381 35.90 -0.39 -34.61
CA THR A 381 36.96 -0.47 -35.62
C THR A 381 38.11 -1.41 -35.25
N ASP A 382 38.24 -1.81 -33.98
CA ASP A 382 39.31 -2.72 -33.56
C ASP A 382 39.01 -4.16 -34.02
N PRO A 383 39.94 -4.84 -34.70
CA PRO A 383 39.71 -6.19 -35.23
C PRO A 383 39.49 -7.25 -34.15
N ALA A 384 40.05 -7.07 -32.95
CA ALA A 384 39.91 -8.02 -31.85
C ALA A 384 38.60 -7.84 -31.08
N TYR A 385 37.93 -6.70 -31.22
CA TYR A 385 36.73 -6.42 -30.44
C TYR A 385 35.48 -7.12 -30.99
N PHE A 386 34.64 -7.60 -30.08
CA PHE A 386 33.23 -7.87 -30.33
C PHE A 386 32.43 -7.71 -29.02
N ASN A 387 31.10 -7.68 -29.12
CA ASN A 387 30.20 -7.49 -28.00
C ASN A 387 29.31 -8.73 -27.79
N ILE A 388 28.75 -8.89 -26.60
CA ILE A 388 27.65 -9.80 -26.29
C ILE A 388 26.48 -8.98 -25.76
N ARG A 389 25.41 -8.88 -26.56
CA ARG A 389 24.17 -8.21 -26.13
C ARG A 389 23.35 -9.11 -25.24
N ILE A 390 22.86 -8.54 -24.14
CA ILE A 390 22.05 -9.23 -23.14
C ILE A 390 20.58 -8.81 -23.31
N PHE A 391 19.68 -9.77 -23.44
CA PHE A 391 18.25 -9.55 -23.55
C PHE A 391 17.48 -10.22 -22.41
N LYS A 392 16.50 -9.50 -21.85
CA LYS A 392 15.52 -10.02 -20.89
C LYS A 392 14.13 -9.58 -21.32
N ASN A 393 13.21 -10.54 -21.46
CA ASN A 393 11.82 -10.31 -21.89
C ASN A 393 11.74 -9.47 -23.18
N GLY A 394 12.55 -9.81 -24.19
CA GLY A 394 12.58 -9.12 -25.48
C GLY A 394 13.18 -7.71 -25.48
N ARG A 395 13.74 -7.24 -24.36
CA ARG A 395 14.38 -5.91 -24.27
C ARG A 395 15.89 -6.05 -24.16
N TRP A 396 16.64 -5.21 -24.88
CA TRP A 396 18.09 -5.09 -24.72
C TRP A 396 18.39 -4.46 -23.37
N LYS A 397 19.26 -5.10 -22.61
CA LYS A 397 19.48 -4.83 -21.21
C LYS A 397 20.92 -4.59 -20.83
N GLY A 398 21.87 -4.78 -21.73
CA GLY A 398 23.27 -4.54 -21.43
C GLY A 398 24.19 -5.24 -22.41
N ASN A 399 25.47 -5.07 -22.16
CA ASN A 399 26.56 -5.47 -23.03
C ASN A 399 27.65 -6.15 -22.21
N ILE A 400 28.32 -7.11 -22.83
CA ILE A 400 29.60 -7.63 -22.37
C ILE A 400 30.59 -7.44 -23.51
N TYR A 401 31.54 -6.56 -23.29
CA TYR A 401 32.59 -6.28 -24.25
C TYR A 401 33.66 -7.34 -24.17
N MET A 402 34.07 -7.84 -25.33
CA MET A 402 35.01 -8.94 -25.46
C MET A 402 36.17 -8.52 -26.35
N LEU A 403 37.35 -9.07 -26.02
CA LEU A 403 38.55 -9.03 -26.82
C LEU A 403 38.90 -10.46 -27.24
N ASP A 404 39.04 -10.65 -28.55
CA ASP A 404 39.57 -11.85 -29.16
C ASP A 404 41.10 -11.77 -29.23
N LEU A 405 41.74 -12.59 -28.41
CA LEU A 405 43.18 -12.79 -28.36
C LEU A 405 43.48 -14.29 -28.55
N THR A 406 42.68 -14.96 -29.40
CA THR A 406 42.82 -16.40 -29.68
C THR A 406 44.14 -16.75 -30.34
N ASP A 407 44.83 -15.78 -30.94
CA ASP A 407 46.25 -15.90 -31.33
C ASP A 407 47.19 -16.24 -30.16
N ARG A 408 46.75 -15.94 -28.93
CA ARG A 408 47.41 -16.27 -27.66
C ARG A 408 46.62 -17.30 -26.84
N GLY A 409 45.61 -17.94 -27.43
CA GLY A 409 44.70 -18.85 -26.75
C GLY A 409 43.78 -18.18 -25.73
N ILE A 410 43.48 -16.88 -25.86
CA ILE A 410 42.75 -16.12 -24.84
C ILE A 410 41.49 -15.47 -25.41
N LEU A 411 40.38 -15.60 -24.68
CA LEU A 411 39.28 -14.65 -24.77
C LEU A 411 39.28 -13.78 -23.51
N MET A 412 39.12 -12.48 -23.68
CA MET A 412 39.12 -11.57 -22.54
C MET A 412 37.83 -10.78 -22.47
N VAL A 413 37.24 -10.71 -21.29
CA VAL A 413 36.15 -9.78 -21.02
C VAL A 413 36.78 -8.41 -20.78
N ASP A 414 36.44 -7.42 -21.60
CA ASP A 414 36.87 -6.05 -21.33
C ASP A 414 36.05 -5.46 -20.17
N ARG A 415 34.73 -5.52 -20.30
CA ARG A 415 33.81 -4.93 -19.31
C ARG A 415 32.38 -5.46 -19.45
N ILE A 416 31.65 -5.45 -18.34
CA ILE A 416 30.24 -5.83 -18.25
C ILE A 416 29.42 -4.60 -17.85
N GLN A 417 28.48 -4.19 -18.72
CA GLN A 417 27.56 -3.07 -18.50
C GLN A 417 26.12 -3.58 -18.50
N ILE A 418 25.51 -3.62 -17.32
CA ILE A 418 24.15 -4.13 -17.11
C ILE A 418 23.50 -3.40 -15.92
N PRO A 419 22.21 -3.04 -16.01
CA PRO A 419 21.51 -2.25 -15.02
C PRO A 419 21.38 -3.02 -13.70
N ARG A 420 21.27 -2.25 -12.60
CA ARG A 420 21.14 -2.79 -11.23
C ARG A 420 20.01 -3.82 -11.09
N SER A 421 18.91 -3.65 -11.82
CA SER A 421 17.71 -4.51 -11.78
C SER A 421 17.92 -5.93 -12.32
N ILE A 422 19.04 -6.19 -13.00
CA ILE A 422 19.38 -7.52 -13.52
C ILE A 422 20.35 -8.25 -12.61
N ASN A 423 20.99 -7.55 -11.68
CA ASN A 423 22.19 -8.05 -11.02
C ASN A 423 22.11 -8.19 -9.52
N ALA A 424 21.31 -7.35 -8.86
CA ALA A 424 21.24 -7.34 -7.41
C ALA A 424 20.48 -8.56 -6.84
N GLU A 425 19.72 -9.27 -7.68
CA GLU A 425 18.68 -10.16 -7.18
C GLU A 425 18.86 -11.65 -7.55
N TYR A 426 19.71 -11.99 -8.52
CA TYR A 426 19.90 -13.38 -8.93
C TYR A 426 21.02 -14.09 -8.17
N MET A 427 20.73 -15.30 -7.71
CA MET A 427 21.69 -16.19 -7.09
C MET A 427 22.75 -16.63 -8.11
N GLN A 428 24.03 -16.60 -7.70
CA GLN A 428 25.16 -17.16 -8.45
C GLN A 428 25.37 -16.60 -9.88
N PHE A 429 25.07 -15.32 -10.12
CA PHE A 429 25.14 -14.67 -11.44
C PHE A 429 26.39 -15.04 -12.28
N PHE A 430 27.60 -14.87 -11.73
CA PHE A 430 28.85 -15.15 -12.46
C PHE A 430 29.10 -16.64 -12.71
N LYS A 431 28.54 -17.53 -11.90
CA LYS A 431 28.58 -18.97 -12.17
C LYS A 431 27.71 -19.31 -13.39
N SER A 432 26.50 -18.77 -13.45
CA SER A 432 25.64 -18.91 -14.61
C SER A 432 26.25 -18.26 -15.87
N LEU A 433 26.92 -17.11 -15.72
CA LEU A 433 27.61 -16.45 -16.82
C LEU A 433 28.80 -17.27 -17.34
N LYS A 434 29.55 -17.93 -16.46
CA LYS A 434 30.61 -18.88 -16.83
C LYS A 434 30.07 -19.97 -17.76
N GLU A 435 28.94 -20.59 -17.39
CA GLU A 435 28.29 -21.64 -18.18
C GLU A 435 27.82 -21.11 -19.54
N VAL A 436 27.29 -19.87 -19.58
CA VAL A 436 26.93 -19.18 -20.83
C VAL A 436 28.15 -19.03 -21.75
N PHE A 437 29.31 -18.61 -21.24
CA PHE A 437 30.50 -18.47 -22.08
C PHE A 437 31.06 -19.81 -22.55
N GLN A 438 31.03 -20.84 -21.72
CA GLN A 438 31.43 -22.19 -22.11
C GLN A 438 30.55 -22.73 -23.24
N GLU A 439 29.24 -22.49 -23.17
CA GLU A 439 28.31 -22.86 -24.23
C GLU A 439 28.54 -22.02 -25.49
N MET A 440 28.56 -20.69 -25.34
CA MET A 440 28.65 -19.75 -26.46
C MET A 440 29.93 -19.93 -27.27
N PHE A 441 31.06 -20.14 -26.59
CA PHE A 441 32.37 -20.26 -27.22
C PHE A 441 32.84 -21.71 -27.36
N SER A 442 31.95 -22.70 -27.28
CA SER A 442 32.34 -24.12 -27.31
C SER A 442 33.19 -24.51 -28.53
N LYS A 443 32.95 -23.85 -29.68
CA LYS A 443 33.66 -24.07 -30.95
C LYS A 443 34.86 -23.13 -31.20
N VAL A 444 35.09 -22.15 -30.33
CA VAL A 444 36.22 -21.21 -30.45
C VAL A 444 37.49 -21.85 -29.91
N ASP A 445 38.60 -21.75 -30.62
CA ASP A 445 39.89 -22.26 -30.17
C ASP A 445 40.57 -21.29 -29.18
N TYR A 446 40.22 -21.43 -27.90
CA TYR A 446 40.86 -20.71 -26.79
C TYR A 446 41.26 -21.69 -25.69
N ASP A 447 42.30 -21.35 -24.94
CA ASP A 447 42.73 -22.04 -23.73
C ASP A 447 42.03 -21.48 -22.49
N GLU A 448 41.96 -20.14 -22.37
CA GLU A 448 41.42 -19.46 -21.18
C GLU A 448 40.46 -18.32 -21.52
N ILE A 449 39.42 -18.14 -20.69
CA ILE A 449 38.62 -16.90 -20.65
C ILE A 449 39.02 -16.09 -19.43
N LEU A 450 39.50 -14.87 -19.66
CA LEU A 450 40.03 -13.98 -18.64
C LEU A 450 39.06 -12.84 -18.32
N MET A 451 39.04 -12.45 -17.05
CA MET A 451 38.30 -11.29 -16.56
C MET A 451 39.22 -10.34 -15.80
N PRO A 452 39.13 -9.01 -16.01
CA PRO A 452 39.87 -8.04 -15.22
C PRO A 452 39.34 -8.00 -13.78
N LEU A 453 40.18 -7.50 -12.86
CA LEU A 453 39.76 -7.30 -11.47
C LEU A 453 38.62 -6.28 -11.34
N THR A 454 38.63 -5.27 -12.20
CA THR A 454 37.56 -4.26 -12.33
C THR A 454 36.78 -4.54 -13.60
N ILE A 455 35.59 -5.10 -13.44
CA ILE A 455 34.75 -5.64 -14.52
C ILE A 455 33.55 -4.74 -14.83
N SER A 456 33.14 -3.85 -13.92
CA SER A 456 32.01 -2.95 -14.14
C SER A 456 32.10 -1.69 -13.29
N ASN A 457 31.53 -0.58 -13.78
CA ASN A 457 31.32 0.65 -13.00
C ASN A 457 30.09 0.57 -12.09
N HIS A 458 29.28 -0.48 -12.18
CA HIS A 458 28.15 -0.68 -11.28
C HIS A 458 28.61 -1.39 -10.01
N ASP A 459 28.63 -0.66 -8.89
CA ASP A 459 29.09 -1.14 -7.57
C ASP A 459 28.54 -2.49 -7.16
N ILE A 460 27.27 -2.77 -7.48
CA ILE A 460 26.63 -4.04 -7.13
C ILE A 460 27.25 -5.19 -7.93
N ILE A 461 27.45 -5.03 -9.24
CA ILE A 461 28.09 -6.06 -10.08
C ILE A 461 29.51 -6.30 -9.65
N GLN A 462 30.26 -5.23 -9.44
CA GLN A 462 31.65 -5.34 -9.00
C GLN A 462 31.73 -6.04 -7.63
N ARG A 463 30.81 -5.74 -6.71
CA ARG A 463 30.75 -6.40 -5.39
C ARG A 463 30.41 -7.89 -5.50
N VAL A 464 29.47 -8.27 -6.36
CA VAL A 464 29.12 -9.68 -6.60
C VAL A 464 30.29 -10.42 -7.25
N PHE A 465 30.98 -9.79 -8.21
CA PHE A 465 32.19 -10.35 -8.81
C PHE A 465 33.31 -10.51 -7.79
N ASN A 466 33.52 -9.52 -6.93
CA ASN A 466 34.55 -9.58 -5.90
C ASN A 466 34.37 -10.79 -4.97
N LYS A 467 33.14 -11.15 -4.62
CA LYS A 467 32.86 -12.36 -3.85
C LYS A 467 33.08 -13.65 -4.65
N PHE A 468 32.80 -13.63 -5.95
CA PHE A 468 32.95 -14.80 -6.81
C PHE A 468 34.42 -15.08 -7.18
N LYS A 469 35.19 -14.03 -7.44
CA LYS A 469 36.56 -14.13 -7.97
C LYS A 469 37.57 -14.67 -6.96
N ASP A 470 37.27 -14.64 -5.67
CA ASP A 470 38.17 -15.14 -4.61
C ASP A 470 38.45 -16.65 -4.76
N GLY A 471 37.59 -17.39 -5.46
CA GLY A 471 37.79 -18.80 -5.82
C GLY A 471 38.41 -19.03 -7.20
N LEU A 472 38.80 -18.00 -7.94
CA LEU A 472 39.35 -18.12 -9.30
C LEU A 472 40.87 -18.02 -9.31
N GLN A 473 41.51 -18.79 -10.18
CA GLN A 473 42.95 -18.68 -10.42
C GLN A 473 43.30 -17.30 -10.99
N LYS A 474 44.42 -16.73 -10.54
CA LYS A 474 44.98 -15.51 -11.10
C LYS A 474 45.98 -15.78 -12.22
N ARG A 475 46.01 -14.91 -13.21
CA ARG A 475 46.90 -14.96 -14.38
C ARG A 475 47.48 -13.58 -14.64
N TRP A 476 48.78 -13.50 -14.86
CA TRP A 476 49.48 -12.26 -15.22
C TRP A 476 49.88 -12.32 -16.67
N ILE A 477 49.57 -11.27 -17.42
CA ILE A 477 49.86 -11.19 -18.86
C ILE A 477 50.36 -9.81 -19.18
N ASN A 478 51.51 -9.72 -19.86
CA ASN A 478 52.05 -8.44 -20.27
C ASN A 478 51.37 -7.94 -21.57
N PHE A 479 50.66 -6.82 -21.49
CA PHE A 479 50.06 -6.11 -22.63
C PHE A 479 50.76 -4.79 -22.88
N ASP A 480 51.01 -4.49 -24.16
CA ASP A 480 51.37 -3.16 -24.60
C ASP A 480 50.14 -2.24 -24.49
N THR A 481 50.13 -1.39 -23.46
CA THR A 481 49.03 -0.48 -23.17
C THR A 481 48.86 0.62 -24.21
N SER A 482 49.87 0.88 -25.05
CA SER A 482 49.77 1.88 -26.12
C SER A 482 48.84 1.42 -27.24
N ARG A 483 48.93 0.14 -27.63
CA ARG A 483 48.07 -0.51 -28.63
C ARG A 483 46.62 -0.64 -28.18
N TRP A 484 46.41 -0.94 -26.89
CA TRP A 484 45.09 -1.25 -26.34
C TRP A 484 44.55 -0.13 -25.44
N CYS A 485 44.95 1.12 -25.70
CA CYS A 485 44.68 2.29 -24.87
C CYS A 485 43.20 2.67 -24.71
N HIS A 486 42.30 1.99 -25.41
CA HIS A 486 40.85 2.20 -25.37
C HIS A 486 40.09 1.01 -24.75
N PHE A 487 40.78 -0.03 -24.27
CA PHE A 487 40.19 -1.14 -23.52
C PHE A 487 40.49 -1.02 -22.04
N GLU A 488 39.42 -0.88 -21.24
CA GLU A 488 39.53 -0.57 -19.83
C GLU A 488 40.12 -1.74 -19.01
N SER A 489 39.87 -2.98 -19.44
CA SER A 489 40.46 -4.18 -18.83
C SER A 489 41.98 -4.19 -18.84
N ILE A 490 42.59 -3.49 -19.80
CA ILE A 490 44.04 -3.38 -19.97
C ILE A 490 44.54 -2.08 -19.34
N VAL A 491 43.91 -0.93 -19.65
CA VAL A 491 44.38 0.39 -19.21
C VAL A 491 44.22 0.61 -17.70
N ASN A 492 43.08 0.20 -17.14
CA ASN A 492 42.80 0.42 -15.71
C ASN A 492 43.44 -0.67 -14.82
N ASN A 493 43.97 -1.73 -15.43
CA ASN A 493 44.59 -2.85 -14.73
C ASN A 493 46.12 -2.69 -14.69
N LYS A 494 46.61 -1.75 -13.86
CA LYS A 494 48.05 -1.42 -13.75
C LYS A 494 48.95 -2.62 -13.42
N LYS A 495 48.42 -3.65 -12.76
CA LYS A 495 49.15 -4.88 -12.40
C LYS A 495 49.06 -5.97 -13.47
N GLN A 496 48.24 -5.75 -14.49
CA GLN A 496 47.90 -6.70 -15.56
C GLN A 496 47.61 -8.11 -15.02
N GLU A 497 46.86 -8.13 -13.92
CA GLU A 497 46.42 -9.32 -13.21
C GLU A 497 44.96 -9.60 -13.57
N PHE A 498 44.68 -10.81 -14.03
CA PHE A 498 43.36 -11.24 -14.47
C PHE A 498 42.91 -12.50 -13.72
N CYS A 499 41.61 -12.68 -13.59
CA CYS A 499 41.01 -13.90 -13.08
C CYS A 499 40.66 -14.84 -14.24
N VAL A 500 41.05 -16.10 -14.13
CA VAL A 500 40.68 -17.15 -15.09
C VAL A 500 39.27 -17.63 -14.79
N LEU A 501 38.30 -17.21 -15.59
CA LEU A 501 36.89 -17.61 -15.45
C LEU A 501 36.69 -19.06 -15.94
N CYS A 502 37.25 -19.37 -17.10
CA CYS A 502 37.17 -20.68 -17.76
C CYS A 502 38.55 -21.13 -18.23
N LYS A 503 38.84 -22.43 -18.09
CA LYS A 503 39.87 -23.12 -18.86
C LYS A 503 39.19 -24.13 -19.76
N LYS A 504 39.53 -24.14 -21.04
CA LYS A 504 38.99 -25.12 -21.98
C LYS A 504 39.74 -26.44 -21.76
N VAL A 505 39.02 -27.48 -21.38
CA VAL A 505 39.60 -28.82 -21.31
C VAL A 505 39.77 -29.30 -22.75
N LYS A 506 41.02 -29.41 -23.22
CA LYS A 506 41.30 -30.02 -24.52
C LYS A 506 40.94 -31.50 -24.41
N THR A 507 39.84 -31.90 -25.04
CA THR A 507 39.59 -33.32 -25.31
C THR A 507 40.56 -33.72 -26.40
N ASN A 508 41.58 -34.51 -26.05
CA ASN A 508 42.49 -35.14 -27.01
C ASN A 508 41.73 -36.04 -27.97
#